data_AF-A0A550I6T1-F1
#
_entry.id   AF-A0A550I6T1-F1
#
_cell.length_a   1.000
_cell.length_b   1.000
_cell.length_c   1.000
_cell.angle_alpha   90.00
_cell.angle_beta   90.00
_cell.angle_gamma   90.00
#
_symmetry.space_group_name_H-M   'P 1'
#
loop_
_entity.id
_entity.type
_entity.pdbx_description
1 polymer ?
#
loop_
_entity_poly.entity_id
_entity_poly.type
_entity_poly.pdbx_seq_one_letter_code
_entity_poly.pdbx_strand_id
1 'polypeptide(L)'
;MRNIEEQESKEFLPGDSGFTVPDGYFEQLENRILSKLETHNPKVIKLFKREYLFYAAAVAAIFALFLGDFFKSDPVQTMGWDDIEVSAMENYIEEGYEMGYFELNTADYPDFILNQEQLVSEEDFNSVDSDAALDYIDEHAEDPIYILE
;
A
#
# COMPACT_ATOMS: atom_id res chain seq x y z
N MET A 1 -80.67 46.77 -15.39
CA MET A 1 -79.72 45.64 -15.39
C MET A 1 -79.52 45.24 -16.85
N ARG A 2 -78.30 45.42 -17.38
CA ARG A 2 -77.43 44.37 -18.00
C ARG A 2 -78.16 43.38 -18.93
N ASN A 3 -77.63 42.91 -20.04
CA ASN A 3 -76.57 43.26 -21.01
C ASN A 3 -76.56 42.05 -21.98
N ILE A 4 -76.31 42.28 -23.28
CA ILE A 4 -75.77 41.34 -24.30
C ILE A 4 -76.59 40.09 -24.65
N GLU A 5 -77.02 39.99 -25.91
CA GLU A 5 -76.87 38.78 -26.74
C GLU A 5 -77.19 39.13 -28.20
N GLU A 6 -76.21 39.66 -28.90
CA GLU A 6 -76.14 39.59 -30.36
C GLU A 6 -74.66 39.65 -30.71
N GLN A 7 -74.13 38.55 -31.26
CA GLN A 7 -73.19 38.52 -32.38
C GLN A 7 -72.63 37.10 -32.56
N GLU A 8 -73.30 36.33 -33.41
CA GLU A 8 -72.64 35.28 -34.18
C GLU A 8 -72.19 35.85 -35.53
N SER A 9 -70.89 35.72 -35.79
CA SER A 9 -70.15 35.73 -37.06
C SER A 9 -68.92 36.63 -37.02
N LYS A 10 -67.86 36.17 -36.34
CA LYS A 10 -66.51 36.67 -36.59
C LYS A 10 -65.88 35.85 -37.72
N GLU A 11 -65.92 36.48 -38.88
CA GLU A 11 -65.01 36.35 -40.02
C GLU A 11 -63.63 35.80 -39.62
N PHE A 12 -63.20 34.71 -40.27
CA PHE A 12 -61.86 34.16 -40.15
C PHE A 12 -60.88 35.12 -40.83
N LEU A 13 -60.24 35.98 -40.04
CA LEU A 13 -59.11 36.77 -40.50
C LEU A 13 -57.99 35.81 -40.93
N PRO A 14 -57.40 35.94 -42.14
CA PRO A 14 -56.20 35.21 -42.49
C PRO A 14 -55.08 35.77 -41.61
N GLY A 15 -54.87 35.15 -40.46
CA GLY A 15 -53.68 35.41 -39.66
C GLY A 15 -52.50 35.02 -40.52
N ASP A 16 -51.66 35.98 -40.88
CA ASP A 16 -50.29 35.69 -41.33
C ASP A 16 -49.66 34.81 -40.26
N SER A 17 -49.63 33.51 -40.53
CA SER A 17 -48.94 32.53 -39.72
C SER A 17 -47.49 32.99 -39.67
N GLY A 18 -47.05 33.48 -38.50
CA GLY A 18 -45.81 34.25 -38.30
C GLY A 18 -44.50 33.51 -38.52
N PHE A 19 -44.46 32.53 -39.43
CA PHE A 19 -43.27 31.85 -39.89
C PHE A 19 -43.40 31.53 -41.38
N THR A 20 -43.19 32.53 -42.22
CA THR A 20 -42.94 32.30 -43.65
C THR A 20 -41.45 32.01 -43.84
N VAL A 21 -41.15 30.92 -44.54
CA VAL A 21 -39.76 30.60 -44.90
C VAL A 21 -39.32 31.50 -46.06
N PRO A 22 -38.08 32.00 -46.08
CA PRO A 22 -37.56 32.77 -47.21
C PRO A 22 -37.57 31.95 -48.50
N ASP A 23 -37.80 32.63 -49.63
CA ASP A 23 -37.76 32.01 -50.95
C ASP A 23 -36.41 31.30 -51.19
N GLY A 24 -36.47 30.06 -51.67
CA GLY A 24 -35.30 29.24 -51.95
C GLY A 24 -34.55 28.71 -50.72
N TYR A 25 -35.11 28.81 -49.49
CA TYR A 25 -34.49 28.28 -48.27
C TYR A 25 -34.16 26.78 -48.39
N PHE A 26 -35.14 25.96 -48.79
CA PHE A 26 -34.97 24.52 -48.92
C PHE A 26 -34.10 24.12 -50.13
N GLU A 27 -34.10 24.92 -51.20
CA GLU A 27 -33.27 24.72 -52.38
C GLU A 27 -31.78 24.94 -52.07
N GLN A 28 -31.47 25.92 -51.21
CA GLN A 28 -30.09 26.19 -50.79
C GLN A 28 -29.65 25.36 -49.59
N LEU A 29 -30.57 24.73 -48.86
CA LEU A 29 -30.28 23.97 -47.65
C LEU A 29 -29.34 22.79 -47.92
N GLU A 30 -29.61 22.02 -48.97
CA GLU A 30 -28.77 20.89 -49.37
C GLU A 30 -27.33 21.33 -49.66
N ASN A 31 -27.16 22.38 -50.46
CA ASN A 31 -25.85 22.95 -50.80
C ASN A 31 -25.12 23.50 -49.55
N ARG A 32 -25.84 24.10 -48.60
CA ARG A 32 -25.29 24.60 -47.33
C ARG A 32 -24.86 23.48 -46.39
N ILE A 33 -25.52 22.33 -46.42
CA ILE A 33 -25.15 21.16 -45.64
C ILE A 33 -23.92 20.50 -46.27
N LEU A 34 -23.93 20.26 -47.58
CA LEU A 34 -22.82 19.64 -48.30
C LEU A 34 -21.52 20.46 -48.22
N SER A 35 -21.59 21.79 -48.35
CA SER A 35 -20.43 22.68 -48.18
C SER A 35 -19.85 22.69 -46.77
N LYS A 36 -20.65 22.35 -45.74
CA LYS A 36 -20.17 22.19 -44.36
C LYS A 36 -19.63 20.79 -44.07
N LEU A 37 -19.97 19.80 -44.90
CA LEU A 37 -19.44 18.44 -44.84
C LEU A 37 -18.17 18.23 -45.67
N GLU A 38 -17.77 19.23 -46.49
CA GLU A 38 -16.47 19.22 -47.16
C GLU A 38 -15.37 19.02 -46.11
N THR A 39 -14.77 17.85 -46.22
CA THR A 39 -14.24 17.12 -45.09
C THR A 39 -12.87 17.67 -44.77
N HIS A 40 -12.80 18.65 -43.87
CA HIS A 40 -11.56 18.97 -43.21
C HIS A 40 -11.18 17.77 -42.34
N ASN A 41 -10.46 16.80 -42.92
CA ASN A 41 -9.85 15.70 -42.18
C ASN A 41 -9.01 16.34 -41.06
N PRO A 42 -9.47 16.32 -39.80
CA PRO A 42 -8.66 16.90 -38.74
C PRO A 42 -7.35 16.12 -38.74
N LYS A 43 -6.23 16.82 -38.68
CA LYS A 43 -4.90 16.20 -38.67
C LYS A 43 -4.76 15.39 -37.39
N VAL A 44 -5.20 14.14 -37.44
CA VAL A 44 -5.12 13.20 -36.32
C VAL A 44 -3.66 12.82 -36.13
N ILE A 45 -3.06 13.33 -35.07
CA ILE A 45 -1.74 12.91 -34.63
C ILE A 45 -1.92 11.86 -33.54
N LYS A 46 -1.17 10.76 -33.64
CA LYS A 46 -1.14 9.73 -32.60
C LYS A 46 -0.52 10.34 -31.34
N LEU A 47 -1.30 10.41 -30.25
CA LEU A 47 -0.92 11.07 -29.00
C LEU A 47 0.23 10.36 -28.27
N PHE A 48 0.30 9.03 -28.36
CA PHE A 48 1.36 8.23 -27.75
C PHE A 48 2.16 7.51 -28.82
N LYS A 49 3.41 7.94 -29.03
CA LYS A 49 4.37 7.21 -29.86
C LYS A 49 5.15 6.26 -28.95
N ARG A 50 5.12 4.96 -29.27
CA ARG A 50 5.79 3.90 -28.48
C ARG A 50 7.28 4.18 -28.24
N GLU A 51 7.95 4.84 -29.18
CA GLU A 51 9.36 5.23 -29.07
C GLU A 51 9.64 6.13 -27.85
N TYR A 52 8.77 7.12 -27.58
CA TYR A 52 8.89 7.96 -26.40
C TYR A 52 8.46 7.26 -25.12
N LEU A 53 7.58 6.25 -25.21
CA LEU A 53 7.20 5.45 -24.03
C LEU A 53 8.38 4.62 -23.53
N PHE A 54 9.21 4.05 -24.42
CA PHE A 54 10.42 3.34 -24.01
C PHE A 54 11.45 4.27 -23.36
N TYR A 55 11.61 5.49 -23.89
CA TYR A 55 12.49 6.49 -23.29
C TYR A 55 11.99 6.95 -21.91
N ALA A 56 10.69 7.27 -21.80
CA ALA A 56 10.07 7.64 -20.53
C ALA A 56 10.14 6.50 -19.50
N ALA A 57 9.97 5.25 -19.93
CA ALA A 57 10.11 4.08 -19.05
C ALA A 57 11.55 3.91 -18.55
N ALA A 58 12.57 4.14 -19.39
CA ALA A 58 13.96 4.08 -18.95
C ALA A 58 14.29 5.17 -17.91
N VAL A 59 13.81 6.40 -18.12
CA VAL A 59 13.96 7.50 -17.15
C VAL A 59 13.25 7.16 -15.83
N ALA A 60 12.01 6.65 -15.91
CA ALA A 60 11.26 6.22 -14.74
C ALA A 60 11.95 5.06 -13.99
N ALA A 61 12.56 4.12 -14.70
CA ALA A 61 13.31 3.02 -14.10
C ALA A 61 14.55 3.51 -13.35
N ILE A 62 15.28 4.50 -13.88
CA ILE A 62 16.40 5.13 -13.18
C ILE A 62 15.91 5.81 -11.89
N PHE A 63 14.80 6.55 -11.95
CA PHE A 63 14.18 7.12 -10.76
C PHE A 63 13.70 6.05 -9.79
N ALA A 64 13.11 4.96 -10.27
CA ALA A 64 12.65 3.86 -9.43
C ALA A 64 13.81 3.12 -8.75
N LEU A 65 14.98 3.03 -9.39
CA LEU A 65 16.19 2.51 -8.75
C LEU A 65 16.72 3.49 -7.69
N PHE A 66 16.72 4.79 -7.98
CA PHE A 66 17.15 5.82 -7.03
C PHE A 66 16.22 5.98 -5.82
N LEU A 67 14.91 5.90 -6.02
CA LEU A 67 13.89 6.02 -4.98
C LEU A 67 13.54 4.66 -4.34
N GLY A 68 13.88 3.54 -5.00
CA GLY A 68 13.53 2.20 -4.54
C GLY A 68 14.16 1.84 -3.20
N ASP A 69 15.34 2.41 -2.90
CA ASP A 69 15.99 2.25 -1.60
C ASP A 69 15.34 3.12 -0.51
N PHE A 70 14.54 4.14 -0.86
CA PHE A 70 13.85 5.02 0.10
C PHE A 70 12.57 4.38 0.67
N PHE A 71 12.01 3.38 0.00
CA PHE A 71 10.81 2.65 0.44
C PHE A 71 11.10 1.26 1.01
N LYS A 72 12.38 0.85 1.08
CA LYS A 72 12.76 -0.30 1.87
C LYS A 72 12.55 0.09 3.33
N SER A 73 11.45 -0.37 3.93
CA SER A 73 11.40 -0.49 5.38
C SER A 73 12.65 -1.25 5.78
N ASP A 74 13.45 -0.69 6.69
CA ASP A 74 14.53 -1.45 7.29
C ASP A 74 13.95 -2.81 7.69
N PRO A 75 14.61 -3.94 7.35
CA PRO A 75 14.22 -5.20 7.94
C PRO A 75 14.12 -4.93 9.44
N VAL A 76 13.00 -5.31 10.07
CA VAL A 76 12.86 -5.24 11.52
C VAL A 76 14.17 -5.75 12.08
N GLN A 77 14.95 -4.85 12.68
CA GLN A 77 16.20 -5.25 13.30
C GLN A 77 15.74 -6.17 14.42
N THR A 78 15.88 -7.47 14.17
CA THR A 78 15.60 -8.49 15.16
C THR A 78 16.61 -8.21 16.26
N MET A 79 16.13 -7.76 17.41
CA MET A 79 16.95 -7.53 18.59
C MET A 79 17.85 -8.75 18.78
N GLY A 80 19.15 -8.53 18.65
CA GLY A 80 20.16 -9.56 18.84
C GLY A 80 20.70 -9.52 20.26
N TRP A 81 21.47 -10.54 20.64
CA TRP A 81 22.18 -10.57 21.92
C TRP A 81 23.15 -9.39 22.10
N ASP A 82 23.70 -8.86 20.99
CA ASP A 82 24.59 -7.69 21.00
C ASP A 82 23.86 -6.37 21.33
N ASP A 83 22.53 -6.34 21.19
CA ASP A 83 21.71 -5.16 21.51
C ASP A 83 21.31 -5.12 23.00
N ILE A 84 21.57 -6.20 23.75
CA ILE A 84 21.24 -6.28 25.18
C ILE A 84 22.30 -5.50 25.97
N GLU A 85 21.87 -4.42 26.63
CA GLU A 85 22.74 -3.66 27.51
C GLU A 85 23.15 -4.49 28.73
N VAL A 86 24.44 -4.46 29.09
CA VAL A 86 24.97 -5.20 30.24
C VAL A 86 24.23 -4.80 31.53
N SER A 87 23.86 -3.53 31.69
CA SER A 87 23.07 -3.06 32.83
C SER A 87 21.66 -3.67 32.89
N ALA A 88 21.05 -3.96 31.74
CA ALA A 88 19.75 -4.63 31.71
C ALA A 88 19.89 -6.09 32.19
N MET A 89 20.95 -6.77 31.76
CA MET A 89 21.27 -8.13 32.21
C MET A 89 21.64 -8.17 33.70
N GLU A 90 22.43 -7.22 34.20
CA GLU A 90 22.74 -7.08 35.63
C GLU A 90 21.47 -6.91 36.47
N ASN A 91 20.57 -6.01 36.05
CA ASN A 91 19.30 -5.80 36.74
C ASN A 91 18.42 -7.06 36.74
N TYR A 92 18.34 -7.78 35.62
CA TYR A 92 17.56 -9.01 35.52
C TYR A 92 18.07 -10.10 36.48
N ILE A 93 19.39 -10.26 36.57
CA ILE A 93 20.02 -11.23 37.48
C ILE A 93 19.84 -10.81 38.94
N GLU A 94 19.99 -9.53 39.25
CA GLU A 94 19.80 -9.00 40.62
C GLU A 94 18.35 -9.15 41.08
N GLU A 95 17.38 -8.79 40.25
CA GLU A 95 15.94 -8.95 40.53
C GLU A 95 15.58 -10.43 40.70
N GLY A 96 16.09 -11.30 39.83
CA GLY A 96 15.86 -12.74 39.94
C GLY A 96 16.48 -13.37 41.20
N TYR A 97 17.63 -12.86 41.67
CA TYR A 97 18.23 -13.28 42.93
C TYR A 97 17.44 -12.76 44.15
N GLU A 98 17.01 -11.50 44.14
CA GLU A 98 16.23 -10.91 45.23
C GLU A 98 14.85 -11.58 45.38
N MET A 99 14.21 -11.90 44.26
CA MET A 99 12.93 -12.60 44.23
C MET A 99 13.03 -14.11 44.49
N GLY A 100 14.25 -14.65 44.58
CA GLY A 100 14.50 -16.07 44.88
C GLY A 100 14.29 -17.03 43.70
N TYR A 101 14.24 -16.52 42.47
CA TYR A 101 14.19 -17.35 41.25
C TYR A 101 15.57 -17.94 40.91
N PHE A 102 16.65 -17.24 41.28
CA PHE A 102 18.02 -17.70 41.08
C PHE A 102 18.74 -17.88 42.41
N GLU A 103 19.25 -19.09 42.66
CA GLU A 103 20.18 -19.35 43.76
C GLU A 103 21.62 -19.28 43.22
N LEU A 104 22.24 -18.10 43.33
CA LEU A 104 23.62 -17.89 42.90
C LEU A 104 24.59 -18.35 43.98
N ASN A 105 25.03 -19.61 43.88
CA ASN A 105 26.11 -20.15 44.69
C ASN A 105 27.39 -20.27 43.85
N THR A 106 28.42 -19.53 44.25
CA THR A 106 29.73 -19.55 43.57
C THR A 106 30.38 -20.93 43.52
N ALA A 107 29.99 -21.85 44.41
CA ALA A 107 30.49 -23.21 44.43
C ALA A 107 29.91 -24.09 43.30
N ASP A 108 28.75 -23.70 42.74
CA ASP A 108 28.03 -24.47 41.74
C ASP A 108 28.33 -23.96 40.32
N TYR A 109 28.94 -22.77 40.18
CA TYR A 109 29.41 -22.24 38.89
C TYR A 109 30.27 -23.23 38.09
N PRO A 110 31.26 -23.94 38.67
CA PRO A 110 32.03 -24.93 37.93
C PRO A 110 31.15 -25.98 37.24
N ASP A 111 30.04 -26.39 37.84
CA ASP A 111 29.15 -27.42 37.29
C ASP A 111 28.35 -26.92 36.07
N PHE A 112 28.16 -25.61 35.92
CA PHE A 112 27.44 -25.01 34.79
C PHE A 112 28.33 -24.70 33.58
N ILE A 113 29.60 -24.32 33.81
CA ILE A 113 30.55 -23.92 32.76
C ILE A 113 31.61 -24.98 32.44
N LEU A 114 31.68 -26.08 33.20
CA LEU A 114 32.58 -27.19 32.93
C LEU A 114 31.81 -28.44 32.52
N ASN A 115 32.15 -29.00 31.35
CA ASN A 115 31.82 -30.37 31.00
C ASN A 115 33.06 -31.25 31.23
N GLN A 116 32.97 -32.23 32.13
CA GLN A 116 34.10 -33.12 32.43
C GLN A 116 35.42 -32.37 32.71
N GLU A 117 35.36 -31.37 33.59
CA GLU A 117 36.51 -30.54 33.99
C GLU A 117 37.09 -29.64 32.87
N GLN A 118 36.48 -29.60 31.69
CA GLN A 118 36.84 -28.71 30.58
C GLN A 118 35.77 -27.61 30.40
N LEU A 119 36.22 -26.38 30.14
CA LEU A 119 35.31 -25.27 29.84
C LEU A 119 34.44 -25.60 28.61
N VAL A 120 33.13 -25.45 28.77
CA VAL A 120 32.16 -25.60 27.69
C VAL A 120 32.44 -24.54 26.63
N SER A 121 32.46 -24.96 25.37
CA SER A 121 32.73 -24.13 24.20
C SER A 121 31.56 -24.17 23.21
N GLU A 122 31.49 -23.20 22.30
CA GLU A 122 30.46 -23.15 21.25
C GLU A 122 30.39 -24.45 20.42
N GLU A 123 31.52 -25.15 20.27
CA GLU A 123 31.59 -26.41 19.52
C GLU A 123 30.80 -27.54 20.19
N ASP A 124 30.69 -27.53 21.51
CA ASP A 124 29.98 -28.55 22.29
C ASP A 124 28.47 -28.49 22.07
N PHE A 125 27.92 -27.30 21.81
CA PHE A 125 26.50 -27.09 21.51
C PHE A 125 26.08 -27.57 20.13
N ASN A 126 27.02 -27.75 19.18
CA ASN A 126 26.69 -28.28 17.85
C ASN A 126 26.24 -29.75 17.90
N SER A 127 26.57 -30.46 18.97
CA SER A 127 26.21 -31.86 19.18
C SER A 127 24.91 -32.05 19.96
N VAL A 128 24.35 -30.96 20.49
CA VAL A 128 23.11 -30.99 21.27
C VAL A 128 21.94 -31.12 20.32
N ASP A 129 21.14 -32.17 20.53
CA ASP A 129 19.91 -32.39 19.79
C ASP A 129 18.89 -31.31 20.18
N SER A 130 18.44 -30.55 19.18
CA SER A 130 17.55 -29.40 19.41
C SER A 130 16.19 -29.83 19.94
N ASP A 131 15.68 -31.00 19.55
CA ASP A 131 14.40 -31.51 20.03
C ASP A 131 14.51 -31.92 21.51
N ALA A 132 15.59 -32.60 21.90
CA ALA A 132 15.87 -32.93 23.29
C ALA A 132 16.09 -31.68 24.18
N ALA A 133 16.71 -30.64 23.64
CA ALA A 133 16.88 -29.36 24.34
C ALA A 133 15.53 -28.65 24.54
N LEU A 134 14.66 -28.65 23.53
CA LEU A 134 13.32 -28.08 23.61
C LEU A 134 12.44 -28.86 24.60
N ASP A 135 12.48 -30.20 24.59
CA ASP A 135 11.75 -31.04 25.55
C ASP A 135 12.20 -30.76 27.00
N TYR A 136 13.51 -30.61 27.23
CA TYR A 136 14.05 -30.30 28.56
C TYR A 136 13.58 -28.92 29.07
N ILE A 137 13.59 -27.91 28.18
CA ILE A 137 13.12 -26.57 28.49
C ILE A 137 11.61 -26.59 28.78
N ASP A 138 10.81 -27.30 27.97
CA ASP A 138 9.36 -27.41 28.18
C ASP A 138 9.02 -28.13 29.50
N GLU A 139 9.81 -29.12 29.90
CA GLU A 139 9.62 -29.85 31.17
C GLU A 139 9.99 -29.01 32.41
N HIS A 140 10.96 -28.09 32.30
CA HIS A 140 11.49 -27.32 33.43
C HIS A 140 11.06 -25.84 33.43
N ALA A 141 10.39 -25.37 32.38
CA ALA A 141 9.79 -24.04 32.35
C ALA A 141 8.46 -24.05 33.10
N GLU A 142 8.37 -23.34 34.23
CA GLU A 142 7.13 -23.25 35.01
C GLU A 142 5.98 -22.55 34.25
N ASP A 143 6.29 -21.66 33.31
CA ASP A 143 5.30 -21.05 32.41
C ASP A 143 5.95 -20.62 31.06
N PRO A 144 5.56 -21.23 29.92
CA PRO A 144 6.15 -20.96 28.60
C PRO A 144 5.90 -19.53 28.09
N ILE A 145 5.05 -18.75 28.76
CA ILE A 145 4.80 -17.34 28.42
C ILE A 145 6.04 -16.46 28.66
N TYR A 146 6.88 -16.77 29.65
CA TYR A 146 8.04 -15.92 29.99
C TYR A 146 9.28 -16.15 29.09
N ILE A 147 9.24 -17.13 28.19
CA ILE A 147 10.36 -17.43 27.28
C ILE A 147 10.24 -16.66 25.95
N LEU A 148 9.06 -16.08 25.66
CA LEU A 148 8.73 -15.47 24.36
C LEU A 148 8.29 -14.00 24.43
N GLU A 149 8.52 -13.31 25.55
CA GLU A 149 8.39 -11.84 25.66
C GLU A 149 9.79 -11.19 25.75
#